data_AF-V5H5T7-F1
#
_entry.id   AF-V5H5T7-F1
#
_cell.length_a   1.000
_cell.length_b   1.000
_cell.length_c   1.000
_cell.angle_alpha   90.00
_cell.angle_beta   90.00
_cell.angle_gamma   90.00
#
_symmetry.space_group_name_H-M   'P 1'
#
loop_
_entity.id
_entity.type
_entity.pdbx_description
1 polymer ?
#
loop_
_entity_poly.entity_id
_entity_poly.type
_entity_poly.pdbx_seq_one_letter_code
_entity_poly.pdbx_strand_id
1 'polypeptide(L)'
;IKNDYYPCVNCLGYFKKNYLWRHRKKCQSKSSTNTSKQHLTEAQTLLVSTGQLGSFLQKSRLRNEIFPIMRGDNTSFIAKSDPLICLYGASYLNKHKRKQMGVVVSNKMREIARLKIALQNSTSITQFIDVLKPD
;
A
#
# COMPACT_ATOMS: atom_id res chain seq x y z
N ILE A 1 -1.57 13.41 -4.58
CA ILE A 1 -0.37 13.64 -3.75
C ILE A 1 0.65 12.54 -4.03
N LYS A 2 1.80 12.87 -4.64
CA LYS A 2 2.92 11.93 -4.79
C LYS A 2 3.76 12.02 -3.52
N ASN A 3 3.97 10.92 -2.81
CA ASN A 3 4.88 10.90 -1.66
C ASN A 3 6.31 10.75 -2.18
N ASP A 4 7.13 11.79 -1.98
CA ASP A 4 8.55 11.78 -2.38
C ASP A 4 9.47 11.24 -1.28
N TYR A 5 8.99 11.23 -0.03
CA TYR A 5 9.69 10.73 1.13
C TYR A 5 9.04 9.45 1.67
N TYR A 6 9.87 8.49 2.04
CA TYR A 6 9.47 7.18 2.55
C TYR A 6 10.30 6.82 3.78
N PRO A 7 9.69 6.20 4.80
CA PRO A 7 10.39 5.77 5.99
C PRO A 7 11.20 4.50 5.73
N CYS A 8 12.34 4.37 6.39
CA CYS A 8 13.04 3.10 6.51
C CYS A 8 12.33 2.22 7.54
N VAL A 9 12.04 0.96 7.20
CA VAL A 9 11.39 0.03 8.13
C VAL A 9 12.26 -0.39 9.32
N ASN A 10 13.58 -0.13 9.26
CA ASN A 10 14.53 -0.55 10.29
C ASN A 10 14.84 0.57 11.29
N CYS A 11 15.19 1.77 10.80
CA CYS A 11 15.54 2.90 11.67
C CYS A 11 14.45 3.98 11.76
N LEU A 12 13.32 3.81 11.05
CA LEU A 12 12.19 4.75 11.00
C LEU A 12 12.52 6.16 10.46
N GLY A 13 13.75 6.42 10.02
CA GLY A 13 14.15 7.67 9.38
C GLY A 13 13.50 7.85 8.00
N TYR A 14 13.19 9.10 7.65
CA TYR A 14 12.57 9.46 6.36
C TYR A 14 13.63 9.81 5.31
N PHE A 15 13.49 9.23 4.12
CA PHE A 15 14.42 9.42 3.02
C PHE A 15 13.67 9.65 1.70
N LYS A 16 14.28 10.41 0.79
CA LYS A 16 13.78 10.53 -0.59
C LYS A 16 13.67 9.14 -1.23
N LYS A 17 12.65 8.92 -2.05
CA LYS A 17 12.39 7.67 -2.79
C LYS A 17 13.66 7.08 -3.43
N ASN A 18 14.40 7.91 -4.16
CA ASN A 18 15.61 7.51 -4.90
C ASN A 18 16.82 7.29 -3.98
N TYR A 19 16.77 7.71 -2.72
CA TYR A 19 17.84 7.57 -1.74
C TYR A 19 17.59 6.42 -0.75
N LEU A 20 16.34 6.06 -0.49
CA LEU A 20 15.96 5.04 0.49
C LEU A 20 16.69 3.70 0.26
N TRP A 21 16.83 3.26 -1.00
CA TRP A 21 17.55 2.02 -1.30
C TRP A 21 19.04 2.09 -0.94
N ARG A 22 19.68 3.26 -1.10
CA ARG A 22 21.09 3.48 -0.73
C ARG A 22 21.24 3.46 0.79
N HIS A 23 20.33 4.15 1.47
CA HIS A 23 20.28 4.14 2.92
C HIS A 23 20.12 2.72 3.46
N ARG A 24 19.18 1.92 2.95
CA ARG A 24 18.92 0.55 3.44
C ARG A 24 20.18 -0.33 3.43
N LYS A 25 21.04 -0.20 2.41
CA LYS A 25 22.31 -0.94 2.33
C LYS A 25 23.27 -0.64 3.48
N LYS A 26 23.30 0.62 3.93
CA LYS A 26 24.18 1.15 4.99
C LYS A 26 23.45 1.39 6.31
N CYS A 27 22.18 1.04 6.42
CA CYS A 27 21.37 1.28 7.60
C CYS A 27 21.98 0.52 8.78
N GLN A 28 22.33 1.25 9.85
CA GLN A 28 22.95 0.67 11.04
C GLN A 28 21.99 -0.24 11.80
N SER A 29 20.69 0.06 11.77
CA SER A 29 19.62 -0.73 12.40
C SER A 29 19.15 -1.92 11.56
N LYS A 30 19.85 -2.30 10.48
CA LYS A 30 19.40 -3.40 9.61
C LYS A 30 19.55 -4.76 10.30
N SER A 31 18.48 -5.57 10.30
CA SER A 31 18.59 -6.99 10.65
C SER A 31 19.25 -7.78 9.51
N SER A 32 19.90 -8.90 9.84
CA SER A 32 20.54 -9.81 8.88
C SER A 32 19.56 -10.42 7.86
N THR A 33 18.26 -10.41 8.15
CA THR A 33 17.20 -10.98 7.30
C THR A 33 16.71 -10.05 6.19
N ASN A 34 17.17 -8.80 6.15
CA ASN A 34 16.60 -7.72 5.33
C ASN A 34 17.25 -7.58 3.93
N THR A 35 17.27 -8.67 3.15
CA THR A 35 17.79 -8.69 1.76
C THR A 35 16.74 -8.31 0.71
N SER A 36 15.50 -8.04 1.14
CA SER A 36 14.39 -7.75 0.23
C SER A 36 14.70 -6.53 -0.66
N LYS A 37 14.56 -6.72 -1.98
CA LYS A 37 14.67 -5.64 -2.96
C LYS A 37 13.49 -4.65 -2.86
N GLN A 38 12.43 -4.99 -2.13
CA GLN A 38 11.15 -4.29 -2.10
C GLN A 38 11.05 -3.19 -1.02
N HIS A 39 12.12 -2.43 -0.83
CA HIS A 39 12.20 -1.34 0.15
C HIS A 39 11.03 -0.33 0.07
N LEU A 40 10.56 0.02 -1.13
CA LEU A 40 9.40 0.91 -1.29
C LEU A 40 8.08 0.25 -0.91
N THR A 41 7.89 -1.03 -1.22
CA THR A 41 6.68 -1.78 -0.84
C THR A 41 6.54 -1.81 0.67
N GLU A 42 7.63 -2.12 1.37
CA GLU A 42 7.70 -2.18 2.83
C GLU A 42 7.46 -0.80 3.46
N ALA A 43 8.11 0.24 2.93
CA ALA A 43 7.93 1.61 3.41
C ALA A 43 6.48 2.10 3.25
N GLN A 44 5.85 1.81 2.10
CA GLN A 44 4.43 2.11 1.90
C GLN A 44 3.55 1.35 2.88
N THR A 45 3.81 0.06 3.08
CA THR A 45 3.05 -0.75 4.05
C THR A 45 3.18 -0.18 5.46
N LEU A 46 4.37 0.25 5.87
CA LEU A 46 4.59 0.89 7.17
C LEU A 46 3.76 2.18 7.30
N LEU A 47 3.88 3.10 6.33
CA LEU A 47 3.15 4.38 6.33
C LEU A 47 1.64 4.20 6.49
N VAL A 48 1.08 3.27 5.72
CA VAL A 48 -0.36 3.01 5.74
C VAL A 48 -0.77 2.31 7.03
N SER A 49 0.04 1.38 7.53
CA SER A 49 -0.24 0.64 8.77
C SER A 49 -0.15 1.53 10.03
N THR A 50 0.55 2.66 9.96
CA THR A 50 0.61 3.67 11.03
C THR A 50 -0.42 4.79 10.86
N GLY A 51 -1.16 4.81 9.74
CA GLY A 51 -2.15 5.84 9.44
C GLY A 51 -3.55 5.51 9.97
N GLN A 52 -4.57 6.16 9.40
CA GLN A 52 -5.98 6.00 9.76
C GLN A 52 -6.48 4.54 9.68
N LEU A 53 -5.93 3.76 8.74
CA LEU A 53 -6.27 2.34 8.54
C LEU A 53 -5.49 1.39 9.44
N GLY A 54 -4.64 1.89 10.34
CA GLY A 54 -3.67 1.07 11.07
C GLY A 54 -4.30 -0.04 11.90
N SER A 55 -5.32 0.27 12.70
CA SER A 55 -6.01 -0.73 13.55
C SER A 55 -6.69 -1.83 12.73
N PHE A 56 -7.28 -1.47 11.58
CA PHE A 56 -7.89 -2.41 10.64
C PHE A 56 -6.83 -3.29 9.97
N LEU A 57 -5.76 -2.68 9.46
CA LEU A 57 -4.71 -3.39 8.70
C LEU A 57 -3.87 -4.31 9.59
N GLN A 58 -3.68 -3.98 10.86
CA GLN A 58 -3.02 -4.87 11.81
C GLN A 58 -3.80 -6.18 12.02
N LYS A 59 -5.14 -6.13 11.98
CA LYS A 59 -6.01 -7.30 12.11
C LYS A 59 -6.27 -8.00 10.77
N SER A 60 -6.09 -7.29 9.65
CA SER A 60 -6.40 -7.78 8.30
C SER A 60 -5.27 -8.63 7.71
N ARG A 61 -5.67 -9.73 7.05
CA ARG A 61 -4.75 -10.58 6.25
C ARG A 61 -4.10 -9.83 5.09
N LEU A 62 -4.68 -8.70 4.64
CA LEU A 62 -4.14 -7.87 3.56
C LEU A 62 -2.69 -7.46 3.79
N ARG A 63 -2.37 -7.03 5.03
CA ARG A 63 -1.05 -6.49 5.36
C ARG A 63 0.06 -7.51 5.15
N ASN A 64 -0.21 -8.77 5.45
CA ASN A 64 0.81 -9.83 5.42
C ASN A 64 0.77 -10.65 4.12
N GLU A 65 -0.39 -10.79 3.48
CA GLU A 65 -0.54 -11.64 2.29
C GLU A 65 -0.54 -10.85 0.97
N ILE A 66 -1.12 -9.64 0.95
CA ILE A 66 -1.34 -8.88 -0.30
C ILE A 66 -0.34 -7.75 -0.45
N PHE A 67 -0.11 -6.97 0.61
CA PHE A 67 0.75 -5.80 0.50
C PHE A 67 2.21 -6.10 0.14
N PRO A 68 2.82 -7.22 0.57
CA PRO A 68 4.18 -7.59 0.17
C PRO A 68 4.30 -7.98 -1.31
N ILE A 69 3.25 -8.57 -1.91
CA ILE A 69 3.31 -8.94 -3.34
C ILE A 69 3.04 -7.74 -4.27
N MET A 70 2.51 -6.64 -3.75
CA MET A 70 2.29 -5.42 -4.52
C MET A 70 3.60 -4.67 -4.78
N ARG A 71 3.76 -4.16 -6.00
CA ARG A 71 4.89 -3.29 -6.36
C ARG A 71 4.83 -1.99 -5.57
N GLY A 72 5.96 -1.46 -5.11
CA GLY A 72 6.05 -0.15 -4.42
C GLY A 72 5.89 1.05 -5.36
N ASP A 73 4.84 1.07 -6.17
CA ASP A 73 4.49 2.16 -7.10
C ASP A 73 3.36 3.05 -6.53
N ASN A 74 3.03 4.14 -7.23
CA ASN A 74 2.00 5.08 -6.79
C ASN A 74 0.60 4.46 -6.75
N THR A 75 0.28 3.60 -7.71
CA THR A 75 -1.00 2.89 -7.76
C THR A 75 -1.17 2.01 -6.53
N SER A 76 -0.13 1.30 -6.12
CA SER A 76 -0.18 0.44 -4.94
C SER A 76 -0.23 1.27 -3.65
N PHE A 77 0.42 2.43 -3.60
CA PHE A 77 0.26 3.37 -2.48
C PHE A 77 -1.19 3.83 -2.33
N ILE A 78 -1.84 4.24 -3.42
CA ILE A 78 -3.25 4.67 -3.42
C ILE A 78 -4.16 3.52 -3.02
N ALA A 79 -3.94 2.32 -3.59
CA ALA A 79 -4.72 1.14 -3.25
C ALA A 79 -4.62 0.75 -1.76
N LYS A 80 -3.42 0.87 -1.16
CA LYS A 80 -3.19 0.59 0.26
C LYS A 80 -3.77 1.69 1.16
N SER A 81 -3.77 2.94 0.71
CA SER A 81 -4.15 4.10 1.55
C SER A 81 -5.66 4.38 1.54
N ASP A 82 -6.38 3.95 0.52
CA ASP A 82 -7.83 4.19 0.41
C ASP A 82 -8.63 3.19 1.27
N PRO A 83 -9.48 3.67 2.20
CA PRO A 83 -10.25 2.79 3.09
C PRO A 83 -11.20 1.84 2.35
N LEU A 84 -11.90 2.31 1.32
CA LEU A 84 -12.86 1.48 0.59
C LEU A 84 -12.16 0.39 -0.20
N ILE A 85 -11.03 0.72 -0.86
CA ILE A 85 -10.24 -0.26 -1.59
C ILE A 85 -9.71 -1.34 -0.64
N CYS A 86 -9.27 -0.96 0.56
CA CYS A 86 -8.83 -1.90 1.59
C CYS A 86 -9.97 -2.78 2.14
N LEU A 87 -11.15 -2.19 2.39
CA LEU A 87 -12.32 -2.96 2.83
C LEU A 87 -12.76 -3.96 1.76
N TYR A 88 -12.82 -3.54 0.50
CA TYR A 88 -13.10 -4.41 -0.64
C TYR A 88 -12.10 -5.56 -0.72
N GLY A 89 -10.79 -5.26 -0.68
CA GLY A 89 -9.74 -6.26 -0.75
C GLY A 89 -9.82 -7.27 0.39
N ALA A 90 -10.10 -6.82 1.62
CA ALA A 90 -10.22 -7.70 2.78
C ALA A 90 -11.46 -8.60 2.68
N SER A 91 -12.60 -8.04 2.27
CA SER A 91 -13.83 -8.81 2.03
C SER A 91 -13.61 -9.89 0.96
N TYR A 92 -12.98 -9.52 -0.16
CA TYR A 92 -12.69 -10.45 -1.24
C TYR A 92 -11.73 -11.57 -0.79
N LEU A 93 -10.67 -11.23 -0.05
CA LEU A 93 -9.71 -12.20 0.47
C LEU A 93 -10.33 -13.15 1.52
N ASN A 94 -11.28 -12.66 2.32
CA ASN A 94 -11.99 -13.49 3.30
C ASN A 94 -12.97 -14.46 2.63
N LYS A 95 -13.61 -14.04 1.54
CA LYS A 95 -14.47 -14.90 0.72
C LYS A 95 -13.68 -16.02 0.02
N HIS A 96 -12.45 -15.74 -0.40
CA HIS A 96 -11.63 -16.68 -1.17
C HIS A 96 -10.32 -17.04 -0.45
N LYS A 97 -10.30 -18.19 0.25
CA LYS A 97 -9.18 -18.61 1.12
C LYS A 97 -7.98 -19.25 0.39
N ARG A 98 -8.02 -19.44 -0.93
CA ARG A 98 -6.94 -20.08 -1.68
C ARG A 98 -5.74 -19.13 -1.83
N LYS A 99 -4.50 -19.61 -1.61
CA LYS A 99 -3.28 -18.78 -1.72
C LYS A 99 -3.12 -18.07 -3.07
N GLN A 100 -3.51 -18.72 -4.17
CA GLN A 100 -3.44 -18.16 -5.52
C GLN A 100 -4.31 -16.89 -5.70
N MET A 101 -5.29 -16.67 -4.82
CA MET A 101 -6.19 -15.51 -4.88
C MET A 101 -5.49 -14.23 -4.48
N GLY A 102 -4.32 -14.28 -3.84
CA GLY A 102 -3.59 -13.08 -3.46
C GLY A 102 -3.23 -12.21 -4.67
N VAL A 103 -2.80 -12.82 -5.77
CA VAL A 103 -2.49 -12.12 -7.02
C VAL A 103 -3.76 -11.48 -7.62
N VAL A 104 -4.90 -12.19 -7.57
CA VAL A 104 -6.18 -11.69 -8.06
C VAL A 104 -6.67 -10.49 -7.25
N VAL A 105 -6.62 -10.59 -5.91
CA VAL A 105 -6.98 -9.51 -4.99
C VAL A 105 -6.10 -8.29 -5.24
N SER A 106 -4.78 -8.49 -5.34
CA SER A 106 -3.81 -7.43 -5.66
C SER A 106 -4.16 -6.71 -6.97
N ASN A 107 -4.44 -7.47 -8.04
CA ASN A 107 -4.81 -6.90 -9.33
C ASN A 107 -6.12 -6.10 -9.24
N LYS A 108 -7.15 -6.63 -8.58
CA LYS A 108 -8.43 -5.93 -8.40
C LYS A 108 -8.30 -4.65 -7.58
N MET A 109 -7.56 -4.68 -6.47
CA MET A 109 -7.29 -3.47 -5.69
C MET A 109 -6.56 -2.40 -6.52
N ARG A 110 -5.59 -2.82 -7.36
CA ARG A 110 -4.87 -1.90 -8.24
C ARG A 110 -5.72 -1.38 -9.39
N GLU A 111 -6.65 -2.16 -9.93
CA GLU A 111 -7.64 -1.72 -10.92
C GLU A 111 -8.51 -0.59 -10.36
N ILE A 112 -9.07 -0.78 -9.15
CA ILE A 112 -9.88 0.26 -8.50
C ILE A 112 -9.04 1.51 -8.21
N ALA A 113 -7.78 1.35 -7.79
CA ALA A 113 -6.90 2.49 -7.58
C ALA A 113 -6.58 3.25 -8.89
N ARG A 114 -6.42 2.57 -10.02
CA ARG A 114 -6.28 3.23 -11.33
C ARG A 114 -7.55 3.99 -11.72
N LEU A 115 -8.72 3.40 -11.48
CA LEU A 115 -9.99 4.07 -11.69
C LEU A 115 -10.07 5.35 -10.84
N LYS A 116 -9.73 5.28 -9.55
CA LYS A 116 -9.67 6.46 -8.68
C LYS A 116 -8.74 7.54 -9.24
N ILE A 117 -7.54 7.17 -9.70
CA ILE A 117 -6.59 8.12 -10.31
C ILE A 117 -7.20 8.78 -11.55
N ALA A 118 -7.86 8.00 -12.41
CA ALA A 118 -8.51 8.52 -13.61
C ALA A 118 -9.65 9.49 -13.26
N LEU A 119 -10.50 9.12 -12.30
CA LEU A 119 -11.61 9.96 -11.83
C LEU A 119 -11.11 11.26 -11.20
N GLN A 120 -10.01 11.22 -10.44
CA GLN A 120 -9.36 12.41 -9.87
C GLN A 120 -8.84 13.39 -10.94
N ASN A 121 -8.55 12.90 -12.15
CA ASN A 121 -8.11 13.76 -13.24
C ASN A 121 -9.28 14.39 -14.00
N SER A 122 -10.45 13.73 -14.02
CA SER A 122 -11.65 14.19 -14.73
C SER A 122 -12.64 14.94 -13.84
N THR A 123 -12.57 14.75 -12.52
CA THR A 123 -13.51 15.29 -11.53
C THR A 123 -12.76 15.74 -10.27
N SER A 124 -13.33 16.66 -9.49
CA SER A 124 -12.76 17.16 -8.23
C SER A 124 -12.92 16.20 -7.03
N ILE A 125 -13.00 14.89 -7.29
CA ILE A 125 -13.26 13.87 -6.26
C ILE A 125 -11.98 13.57 -5.48
N THR A 126 -12.03 13.53 -4.15
CA THR A 126 -10.83 13.28 -3.31
C THR A 126 -10.74 11.85 -2.79
N GLN A 127 -11.86 11.28 -2.36
CA GLN A 127 -11.96 9.92 -1.85
C GLN A 127 -12.84 9.05 -2.75
N PHE A 128 -12.58 7.75 -2.80
CA PHE A 128 -13.40 6.86 -3.63
C PHE A 128 -14.86 6.78 -3.14
N ILE A 129 -15.11 7.07 -1.85
CA ILE A 129 -16.47 7.13 -1.29
C ILE A 129 -17.31 8.24 -1.92
N ASP A 130 -16.69 9.33 -2.34
CA ASP A 130 -17.40 10.46 -2.95
C ASP A 130 -18.01 10.06 -4.31
N VAL A 131 -17.46 9.04 -4.97
CA VAL A 131 -18.02 8.46 -6.22
C VAL A 131 -19.32 7.69 -5.94
N LEU A 132 -19.48 7.13 -4.75
CA LEU A 132 -20.63 6.31 -4.37
C LEU A 132 -21.82 7.14 -3.89
N LYS A 133 -21.68 8.46 -3.83
CA LYS A 133 -22.77 9.41 -3.69
C LYS A 133 -22.98 10.09 -5.04
N PRO A 134 -23.68 9.47 -6.00
CA PRO A 134 -24.45 10.30 -6.93
C PRO A 134 -25.44 11.07 -6.05
N ASP A 135 -25.63 12.37 -6.30
CA ASP A 135 -26.50 13.24 -5.51
C ASP A 135 -27.77 12.56 -4.95
#